data_AF-A0A9E5EXA2-F1
#
_entry.id   AF-A0A9E5EXA2-F1
#
_cell.length_a   1.000
_cell.length_b   1.000
_cell.length_c   1.000
_cell.angle_alpha   90.00
_cell.angle_beta   90.00
_cell.angle_gamma   90.00
#
_symmetry.space_group_name_H-M   'P 1'
#
loop_
_entity.id
_entity.type
_entity.pdbx_description
1 polymer ?
#
loop_
_entity_poly.entity_id
_entity_poly.type
_entity_poly.pdbx_seq_one_letter_code
_entity_poly.pdbx_strand_id
1 'polypeptide(L)'
;MEALENRIALAGAIIATGAGAGGSPNVRIFNAETNQETASFFAYNEAFTGGVRVAVADITADGVPDYITGAGPGGGPQVNVFDGKTLKLLTSFFAFDPSFSGGVFVAAGNFDSDRFSEIVVSAGAGGGPNVRIFNIENGLASLAGSFFAYDQSFTGGVTVAAENYNGIAGDEIITGTGQGGAPHVKIFQPDGIELGSFFAYSEQFTGGVFVAVGDMDLNGKSEIVTGPGAGGSPNVRVFNGGNATLLSSFFAFDQQFSGGVTVGLTDVNYDSFEDIVAAAGAGGAPEVSIWNTSSTELSSFFAYNAAFQGGVFAAGSVRIPVQLNNTYIDPTVQFIHPSSVELGGAVLIAPFVILDATNGPITIGDDSDLQDNVRIVSSGDGVIIGDNVIIAHGASVLGSAKIGKVGGLPTFVGFNSIVDGAILEEDSMVLHLAKVAPGITIHSGTAVNSGAFIQTQAEADDPSLGKVTSVTAGQRTFMANVLNVNVQLAKGYDQLYFEGGILALLGINLNPATDFNPVETLPTLGSSGSEAVTSFRNRIIGNVTLANSLAQLNLVMGNRDSIRADEGSPFVFGTFRQIADSFTAHALEGTGIVAGNNNQFGFHSIIHGGEDTSTGSRLGTTLGSNITVGD
;
A
#
# COMPACT_ATOMS: atom_id res chain seq x y z
N MET A 1 13.11 -20.71 -21.69
CA MET A 1 11.80 -20.48 -21.03
C MET A 1 11.99 -20.92 -19.58
N GLU A 2 12.90 -20.20 -18.93
CA GLU A 2 13.49 -20.36 -17.60
C GLU A 2 13.85 -18.91 -17.21
N ALA A 3 13.62 -18.39 -16.01
CA ALA A 3 12.85 -18.92 -14.89
C ALA A 3 11.74 -17.91 -14.53
N LEU A 4 10.55 -18.41 -14.18
CA LEU A 4 9.43 -17.62 -13.64
C LEU A 4 9.34 -17.71 -12.10
N GLU A 5 10.22 -18.47 -11.47
CA GLU A 5 10.08 -18.91 -10.07
C GLU A 5 10.41 -17.83 -9.01
N ASN A 6 11.04 -16.71 -9.42
CA ASN A 6 11.38 -15.60 -8.53
C ASN A 6 10.46 -14.37 -8.67
N ARG A 7 9.58 -14.34 -9.70
CA ARG A 7 8.74 -13.18 -9.98
C ARG A 7 7.45 -13.27 -9.20
N ILE A 8 7.08 -12.15 -8.57
CA ILE A 8 5.82 -12.03 -7.85
C ILE A 8 4.92 -11.09 -8.65
N ALA A 9 3.81 -11.63 -9.16
CA ALA A 9 2.69 -10.82 -9.59
C ALA A 9 2.18 -10.04 -8.39
N LEU A 10 1.97 -8.73 -8.53
CA LEU A 10 1.40 -7.93 -7.45
C LEU A 10 0.03 -8.50 -7.12
N ALA A 11 -0.09 -9.00 -5.88
CA ALA A 11 -1.30 -9.65 -5.43
C ALA A 11 -2.44 -8.63 -5.51
N GLY A 12 -3.48 -8.99 -6.26
CA GLY A 12 -4.76 -8.31 -6.22
C GLY A 12 -5.15 -7.98 -4.79
N ALA A 13 -5.47 -6.73 -4.47
CA ALA A 13 -6.25 -6.42 -3.28
C ALA A 13 -7.44 -7.39 -3.24
N ILE A 14 -7.62 -8.08 -2.12
CA ILE A 14 -8.58 -9.18 -2.03
C ILE A 14 -9.80 -8.78 -1.22
N ILE A 15 -10.94 -9.33 -1.60
CA ILE A 15 -12.14 -9.38 -0.76
C ILE A 15 -12.40 -10.85 -0.41
N ALA A 16 -12.20 -11.20 0.86
CA ALA A 16 -12.67 -12.44 1.43
C ALA A 16 -14.13 -12.27 1.86
N THR A 17 -14.98 -13.22 1.49
CA THR A 17 -16.40 -13.22 1.89
C THR A 17 -16.76 -14.52 2.60
N GLY A 18 -17.58 -14.41 3.65
CA GLY A 18 -18.25 -15.53 4.30
C GLY A 18 -19.76 -15.43 4.13
N ALA A 19 -20.40 -16.53 3.72
CA ALA A 19 -21.86 -16.60 3.70
C ALA A 19 -22.43 -16.47 5.12
N GLY A 20 -23.55 -15.74 5.27
CA GLY A 20 -24.31 -15.66 6.51
C GLY A 20 -25.11 -16.93 6.83
N ALA A 21 -26.02 -16.83 7.80
CA ALA A 21 -26.78 -17.98 8.28
C ALA A 21 -27.67 -18.60 7.19
N GLY A 22 -27.71 -19.93 7.12
CA GLY A 22 -28.37 -20.70 6.08
C GLY A 22 -27.50 -20.98 4.84
N GLY A 23 -26.33 -20.34 4.72
CA GLY A 23 -25.34 -20.68 3.70
C GLY A 23 -24.41 -21.81 4.14
N SER A 24 -23.77 -22.49 3.19
CA SER A 24 -22.63 -23.38 3.47
C SER A 24 -21.45 -22.59 4.04
N PRO A 25 -20.51 -23.19 4.79
CA PRO A 25 -19.40 -22.48 5.40
C PRO A 25 -18.23 -22.30 4.41
N ASN A 26 -18.58 -21.95 3.17
CA ASN A 26 -17.66 -21.65 2.09
C ASN A 26 -17.19 -20.20 2.25
N VAL A 27 -15.88 -19.99 2.23
CA VAL A 27 -15.24 -18.69 2.12
C VAL A 27 -14.77 -18.52 0.69
N ARG A 28 -15.11 -17.38 0.10
CA ARG A 28 -14.79 -17.05 -1.30
C ARG A 28 -13.94 -15.81 -1.37
N ILE A 29 -12.84 -15.91 -2.10
CA ILE A 29 -11.84 -14.85 -2.28
C ILE A 29 -12.02 -14.28 -3.68
N PHE A 30 -12.14 -12.96 -3.75
CA PHE A 30 -12.27 -12.21 -4.99
C PHE A 30 -11.06 -11.28 -5.14
N ASN A 31 -10.53 -11.17 -6.35
CA ASN A 31 -9.70 -10.03 -6.72
C ASN A 31 -10.64 -8.80 -6.76
N ALA A 32 -10.36 -7.79 -5.93
CA ALA A 32 -11.26 -6.67 -5.70
C ALA A 32 -11.35 -5.70 -6.90
N GLU A 33 -10.28 -5.62 -7.70
CA GLU A 33 -10.24 -4.82 -8.92
C GLU A 33 -11.19 -5.36 -10.01
N THR A 34 -11.20 -6.69 -10.19
CA THR A 34 -11.90 -7.37 -11.30
C THR A 34 -13.20 -8.07 -10.89
N ASN A 35 -13.48 -8.16 -9.59
CA ASN A 35 -14.55 -8.94 -8.98
C ASN A 35 -14.57 -10.44 -9.35
N GLN A 36 -13.44 -10.99 -9.83
CA GLN A 36 -13.34 -12.40 -10.17
C GLN A 36 -13.00 -13.26 -8.94
N GLU A 37 -13.71 -14.38 -8.76
CA GLU A 37 -13.40 -15.38 -7.73
C GLU A 37 -12.05 -16.03 -8.06
N THR A 38 -11.03 -15.75 -7.24
CA THR A 38 -9.67 -16.30 -7.39
C THR A 38 -9.51 -17.63 -6.66
N ALA A 39 -10.22 -17.80 -5.55
CA ALA A 39 -10.19 -19.01 -4.73
C ALA A 39 -11.47 -19.19 -3.91
N SER A 40 -11.76 -20.42 -3.49
CA SER A 40 -12.74 -20.69 -2.43
C SER A 40 -12.45 -21.99 -1.69
N PHE A 41 -12.86 -22.04 -0.41
CA PHE A 41 -12.61 -23.19 0.48
C PHE A 41 -13.69 -23.28 1.59
N PHE A 42 -13.92 -24.49 2.11
CA PHE A 42 -14.80 -24.67 3.26
C PHE A 42 -14.03 -24.45 4.57
N ALA A 43 -14.39 -23.40 5.31
CA ALA A 43 -13.76 -23.05 6.58
C ALA A 43 -14.12 -24.02 7.72
N TYR A 44 -15.25 -24.70 7.61
CA TYR A 44 -15.80 -25.65 8.60
C TYR A 44 -16.42 -26.86 7.89
N ASN A 45 -16.94 -27.82 8.66
CA ASN A 45 -17.68 -28.98 8.13
C ASN A 45 -18.80 -28.52 7.18
N GLU A 46 -18.85 -29.05 5.94
CA GLU A 46 -19.76 -28.60 4.88
C GLU A 46 -21.25 -28.58 5.25
N ALA A 47 -21.68 -29.40 6.21
CA ALA A 47 -23.06 -29.43 6.71
C ALA A 47 -23.39 -28.31 7.73
N PHE A 48 -22.41 -27.52 8.15
CA PHE A 48 -22.61 -26.40 9.07
C PHE A 48 -23.17 -25.18 8.35
N THR A 49 -24.37 -24.73 8.76
CA THR A 49 -25.08 -23.61 8.11
C THR A 49 -25.23 -22.36 8.99
N GLY A 50 -24.38 -22.15 10.01
CA GLY A 50 -24.39 -20.92 10.82
C GLY A 50 -23.77 -19.70 10.13
N GLY A 51 -23.13 -19.93 8.98
CA GLY A 51 -22.36 -18.95 8.26
C GLY A 51 -20.97 -18.70 8.87
N VAL A 52 -20.16 -17.89 8.18
CA VAL A 52 -18.77 -17.61 8.51
C VAL A 52 -18.57 -16.11 8.66
N ARG A 53 -17.84 -15.69 9.69
CA ARG A 53 -17.32 -14.32 9.86
C ARG A 53 -15.88 -14.37 9.40
N VAL A 54 -15.44 -13.39 8.63
CA VAL A 54 -14.11 -13.37 8.00
C VAL A 54 -13.36 -12.11 8.39
N ALA A 55 -12.06 -12.26 8.58
CA ALA A 55 -11.07 -11.19 8.67
C ALA A 55 -9.83 -11.61 7.87
N VAL A 56 -9.03 -10.63 7.45
CA VAL A 56 -7.87 -10.81 6.57
C VAL A 56 -6.70 -10.04 7.16
N ALA A 57 -5.58 -10.72 7.40
CA ALA A 57 -4.33 -10.15 7.89
C ALA A 57 -3.20 -11.16 7.69
N ASP A 58 -1.96 -10.72 7.54
CA ASP A 58 -0.80 -11.63 7.48
C ASP A 58 -0.43 -12.08 8.89
N ILE A 59 -0.80 -13.33 9.22
CA ILE A 59 -0.54 -13.98 10.51
C ILE A 59 0.78 -14.78 10.44
N THR A 60 1.29 -15.05 9.25
CA THR A 60 2.56 -15.76 9.03
C THR A 60 3.77 -14.85 8.88
N ALA A 61 3.55 -13.54 8.72
CA ALA A 61 4.54 -12.53 8.36
C ALA A 61 5.31 -12.89 7.07
N ASP A 62 4.57 -13.36 6.06
CA ASP A 62 5.10 -13.89 4.80
C ASP A 62 4.83 -13.01 3.56
N GLY A 63 4.18 -11.87 3.78
CA GLY A 63 3.82 -10.86 2.79
C GLY A 63 2.45 -11.06 2.14
N VAL A 64 1.79 -12.21 2.32
CA VAL A 64 0.46 -12.47 1.77
C VAL A 64 -0.57 -12.59 2.89
N PRO A 65 -1.69 -11.82 2.84
CA PRO A 65 -2.72 -11.90 3.87
C PRO A 65 -3.33 -13.29 4.02
N ASP A 66 -3.38 -13.78 5.26
CA ASP A 66 -4.05 -15.01 5.67
C ASP A 66 -5.56 -14.77 5.93
N TYR A 67 -6.33 -15.87 5.91
CA TYR A 67 -7.77 -15.84 6.11
C TYR A 67 -8.15 -16.32 7.51
N ILE A 68 -8.63 -15.40 8.35
CA ILE A 68 -9.12 -15.69 9.69
C ILE A 68 -10.63 -15.87 9.62
N THR A 69 -11.13 -16.99 10.15
CA THR A 69 -12.55 -17.33 10.07
C THR A 69 -13.12 -17.61 11.45
N GLY A 70 -14.31 -17.07 11.73
CA GLY A 70 -15.09 -17.32 12.93
C GLY A 70 -16.38 -18.06 12.62
N ALA A 71 -16.68 -19.13 13.36
CA ALA A 71 -17.91 -19.88 13.20
C ALA A 71 -19.13 -19.05 13.63
N GLY A 72 -20.23 -19.12 12.87
CA GLY A 72 -21.49 -18.45 13.17
C GLY A 72 -22.39 -19.16 14.20
N PRO A 73 -23.59 -18.61 14.45
CA PRO A 73 -24.58 -19.20 15.36
C PRO A 73 -24.91 -20.67 15.02
N GLY A 74 -25.00 -21.50 16.06
CA GLY A 74 -25.14 -22.96 15.94
C GLY A 74 -23.80 -23.70 15.81
N GLY A 75 -22.70 -23.00 15.54
CA GLY A 75 -21.34 -23.48 15.73
C GLY A 75 -20.84 -23.15 17.13
N GLY A 76 -19.80 -23.87 17.59
CA GLY A 76 -19.06 -23.46 18.80
C GLY A 76 -18.27 -22.17 18.57
N PRO A 77 -17.50 -21.68 19.55
CA PRO A 77 -16.67 -20.47 19.40
C PRO A 77 -15.37 -20.78 18.65
N GLN A 78 -15.46 -21.50 17.54
CA GLN A 78 -14.31 -21.98 16.78
C GLN A 78 -13.76 -20.86 15.90
N VAL A 79 -12.45 -20.71 15.92
CA VAL A 79 -11.67 -19.88 15.02
C VAL A 79 -10.71 -20.78 14.25
N ASN A 80 -10.66 -20.60 12.93
CA ASN A 80 -9.75 -21.28 12.02
C ASN A 80 -8.99 -20.24 11.20
N VAL A 81 -7.67 -20.38 11.10
CA VAL A 81 -6.80 -19.51 10.27
C VAL A 81 -6.25 -20.33 9.11
N PHE A 82 -6.31 -19.77 7.90
CA PHE A 82 -5.87 -20.42 6.67
C PHE A 82 -4.80 -19.60 5.95
N ASP A 83 -3.75 -20.30 5.53
CA ASP A 83 -2.59 -19.79 4.79
C ASP A 83 -3.02 -19.08 3.50
N GLY A 84 -2.62 -17.80 3.36
CA GLY A 84 -3.00 -16.93 2.25
C GLY A 84 -2.63 -17.48 0.87
N LYS A 85 -1.46 -18.13 0.78
CA LYS A 85 -0.85 -18.66 -0.46
C LYS A 85 -1.37 -20.04 -0.84
N THR A 86 -1.69 -20.90 0.12
CA THR A 86 -1.94 -22.34 -0.08
C THR A 86 -3.30 -22.83 0.40
N LEU A 87 -4.09 -21.97 1.05
CA LEU A 87 -5.41 -22.26 1.64
C LEU A 87 -5.40 -23.41 2.67
N LYS A 88 -4.23 -23.72 3.23
CA LYS A 88 -4.09 -24.76 4.26
C LYS A 88 -4.46 -24.19 5.63
N LEU A 89 -5.14 -24.99 6.44
CA LEU A 89 -5.40 -24.68 7.83
C LEU A 89 -4.08 -24.56 8.60
N LEU A 90 -3.75 -23.36 9.09
CA LEU A 90 -2.58 -23.06 9.92
C LEU A 90 -2.86 -23.37 11.39
N THR A 91 -4.01 -22.92 11.91
CA THR A 91 -4.43 -23.19 13.29
C THR A 91 -5.94 -23.28 13.44
N SER A 92 -6.38 -23.97 14.49
CA SER A 92 -7.79 -24.15 14.85
C SER A 92 -7.94 -24.23 16.37
N PHE A 93 -8.79 -23.37 16.94
CA PHE A 93 -8.99 -23.32 18.39
C PHE A 93 -10.41 -22.87 18.77
N PHE A 94 -10.80 -23.09 20.02
CA PHE A 94 -12.02 -22.52 20.60
C PHE A 94 -11.65 -21.29 21.44
N ALA A 95 -12.16 -20.12 21.04
CA ALA A 95 -11.85 -18.86 21.72
C ALA A 95 -12.58 -18.69 23.07
N PHE A 96 -13.71 -19.37 23.25
CA PHE A 96 -14.54 -19.37 24.46
C PHE A 96 -14.88 -20.81 24.91
N ASP A 97 -15.76 -20.97 25.89
CA ASP A 97 -16.23 -22.30 26.33
C ASP A 97 -16.81 -23.11 25.14
N PRO A 98 -16.34 -24.34 24.86
CA PRO A 98 -16.80 -25.12 23.69
C PRO A 98 -18.31 -25.43 23.68
N SER A 99 -19.02 -25.28 24.80
CA SER A 99 -20.49 -25.40 24.88
C SER A 99 -21.25 -24.16 24.41
N PHE A 100 -20.59 -23.01 24.25
CA PHE A 100 -21.21 -21.78 23.76
C PHE A 100 -21.47 -21.85 22.25
N SER A 101 -22.74 -21.90 21.85
CA SER A 101 -23.13 -22.08 20.44
C SER A 101 -23.57 -20.80 19.71
N GLY A 102 -23.17 -19.62 20.21
CA GLY A 102 -23.54 -18.34 19.62
C GLY A 102 -22.67 -17.88 18.45
N GLY A 103 -21.58 -18.61 18.17
CA GLY A 103 -20.54 -18.21 17.23
C GLY A 103 -19.67 -17.05 17.76
N VAL A 104 -18.78 -16.56 16.89
CA VAL A 104 -17.83 -15.49 17.18
C VAL A 104 -17.69 -14.51 16.01
N PHE A 105 -17.28 -13.29 16.30
CA PHE A 105 -16.69 -12.37 15.32
C PHE A 105 -15.16 -12.38 15.51
N VAL A 106 -14.44 -12.08 14.42
CA VAL A 106 -12.99 -12.10 14.35
C VAL A 106 -12.50 -10.81 13.70
N ALA A 107 -11.37 -10.32 14.17
CA ALA A 107 -10.54 -9.28 13.56
C ALA A 107 -9.06 -9.61 13.83
N ALA A 108 -8.16 -8.83 13.26
CA ALA A 108 -6.74 -8.87 13.61
C ALA A 108 -6.20 -7.44 13.75
N GLY A 109 -5.10 -7.31 14.48
CA GLY A 109 -4.36 -6.06 14.67
C GLY A 109 -3.03 -6.37 15.36
N ASN A 110 -2.07 -5.46 15.25
CA ASN A 110 -0.73 -5.58 15.83
C ASN A 110 -0.67 -4.75 17.12
N PHE A 111 -0.69 -5.42 18.28
CA PHE A 111 -0.83 -4.75 19.58
C PHE A 111 0.49 -4.58 20.34
N ASP A 112 1.54 -5.34 19.99
CA ASP A 112 2.86 -5.23 20.61
C ASP A 112 3.95 -4.64 19.68
N SER A 113 3.55 -4.25 18.46
CA SER A 113 4.41 -3.66 17.42
C SER A 113 5.51 -4.62 16.92
N ASP A 114 5.23 -5.94 16.91
CA ASP A 114 6.09 -6.94 16.28
C ASP A 114 5.69 -7.16 14.79
N ARG A 115 6.06 -8.30 14.18
CA ARG A 115 5.77 -8.60 12.76
C ARG A 115 4.45 -9.33 12.52
N PHE A 116 3.87 -9.89 13.57
CA PHE A 116 2.67 -10.71 13.50
C PHE A 116 1.46 -9.85 13.90
N SER A 117 0.28 -10.20 13.40
CA SER A 117 -0.96 -9.65 13.94
C SER A 117 -1.57 -10.63 14.93
N GLU A 118 -2.04 -10.13 16.07
CA GLU A 118 -2.86 -10.89 16.99
C GLU A 118 -4.27 -11.05 16.43
N ILE A 119 -4.94 -12.13 16.84
CA ILE A 119 -6.35 -12.35 16.50
C ILE A 119 -7.23 -11.87 17.64
N VAL A 120 -8.08 -10.88 17.35
CA VAL A 120 -9.14 -10.42 18.25
C VAL A 120 -10.40 -11.23 17.98
N VAL A 121 -10.98 -11.79 19.03
CA VAL A 121 -12.20 -12.61 18.96
C VAL A 121 -13.22 -12.11 19.97
N SER A 122 -14.43 -11.82 19.51
CA SER A 122 -15.56 -11.42 20.35
C SER A 122 -16.71 -12.42 20.26
N ALA A 123 -17.45 -12.58 21.36
CA ALA A 123 -18.56 -13.53 21.41
C ALA A 123 -19.77 -13.04 20.57
N GLY A 124 -20.42 -13.97 19.86
CA GLY A 124 -21.67 -13.74 19.16
C GLY A 124 -22.91 -13.71 20.09
N ALA A 125 -24.09 -13.72 19.50
CA ALA A 125 -25.36 -13.63 20.22
C ALA A 125 -25.55 -14.79 21.22
N GLY A 126 -26.08 -14.46 22.41
CA GLY A 126 -26.18 -15.37 23.55
C GLY A 126 -24.91 -15.42 24.43
N GLY A 127 -23.79 -14.87 23.96
CA GLY A 127 -22.58 -14.65 24.77
C GLY A 127 -22.58 -13.26 25.40
N GLY A 128 -21.90 -13.11 26.54
CA GLY A 128 -21.60 -11.78 27.11
C GLY A 128 -20.65 -10.96 26.22
N PRO A 129 -20.43 -9.66 26.49
CA PRO A 129 -19.67 -8.78 25.61
C PRO A 129 -18.15 -8.92 25.81
N ASN A 130 -17.68 -10.18 25.86
CA ASN A 130 -16.29 -10.52 26.11
C ASN A 130 -15.50 -10.46 24.79
N VAL A 131 -14.39 -9.72 24.84
CA VAL A 131 -13.37 -9.63 23.79
C VAL A 131 -12.11 -10.35 24.30
N ARG A 132 -11.45 -11.11 23.43
CA ARG A 132 -10.23 -11.86 23.70
C ARG A 132 -9.20 -11.62 22.60
N ILE A 133 -7.94 -11.56 22.98
CA ILE A 133 -6.80 -11.35 22.08
C ILE A 133 -5.94 -12.61 22.13
N PHE A 134 -5.55 -13.13 20.97
CA PHE A 134 -4.75 -14.34 20.84
C PHE A 134 -3.51 -14.12 19.98
N ASN A 135 -2.34 -14.44 20.52
CA ASN A 135 -1.09 -14.54 19.76
C ASN A 135 -1.04 -15.91 19.08
N ILE A 136 -0.60 -15.95 17.82
CA ILE A 136 -0.44 -17.19 17.04
C ILE A 136 1.06 -17.49 16.86
N GLU A 137 1.63 -18.29 17.76
CA GLU A 137 3.03 -18.69 17.68
C GLU A 137 3.16 -20.13 17.16
N ASN A 138 3.89 -20.33 16.06
CA ASN A 138 4.16 -21.66 15.49
C ASN A 138 2.87 -22.51 15.25
N GLY A 139 1.77 -21.85 14.87
CA GLY A 139 0.47 -22.49 14.66
C GLY A 139 -0.32 -22.80 15.95
N LEU A 140 0.13 -22.33 17.12
CA LEU A 140 -0.57 -22.47 18.39
C LEU A 140 -1.13 -21.12 18.86
N ALA A 141 -2.44 -21.07 19.12
CA ALA A 141 -3.09 -19.90 19.71
C ALA A 141 -2.90 -19.87 21.23
N SER A 142 -2.45 -18.74 21.77
CA SER A 142 -2.37 -18.48 23.21
C SER A 142 -3.10 -17.19 23.58
N LEU A 143 -3.83 -17.19 24.70
CA LEU A 143 -4.62 -16.03 25.15
C LEU A 143 -3.69 -14.96 25.75
N ALA A 144 -3.60 -13.80 25.12
CA ALA A 144 -2.82 -12.66 25.58
C ALA A 144 -3.64 -11.67 26.42
N GLY A 145 -4.89 -11.41 26.03
CA GLY A 145 -5.75 -10.42 26.70
C GLY A 145 -7.23 -10.82 26.72
N SER A 146 -8.00 -10.30 27.69
CA SER A 146 -9.46 -10.43 27.71
C SER A 146 -10.12 -9.36 28.57
N PHE A 147 -11.19 -8.75 28.06
CA PHE A 147 -12.00 -7.75 28.76
C PHE A 147 -13.48 -7.84 28.36
N PHE A 148 -14.34 -7.07 29.05
CA PHE A 148 -15.75 -6.91 28.68
C PHE A 148 -15.98 -5.49 28.15
N ALA A 149 -16.37 -5.35 26.89
CA ALA A 149 -16.55 -4.05 26.24
C ALA A 149 -17.80 -3.29 26.72
N TYR A 150 -18.85 -4.02 27.10
CA TYR A 150 -20.14 -3.48 27.52
C TYR A 150 -20.59 -4.09 28.85
N ASP A 151 -21.77 -3.70 29.34
CA ASP A 151 -22.37 -4.27 30.55
C ASP A 151 -22.45 -5.81 30.43
N GLN A 152 -21.96 -6.53 31.45
CA GLN A 152 -21.82 -7.99 31.41
C GLN A 152 -23.15 -8.74 31.28
N SER A 153 -24.29 -8.08 31.55
CA SER A 153 -25.63 -8.64 31.31
C SER A 153 -26.10 -8.55 29.86
N PHE A 154 -25.44 -7.74 29.02
CA PHE A 154 -25.73 -7.66 27.59
C PHE A 154 -25.32 -8.97 26.89
N THR A 155 -26.27 -9.58 26.18
CA THR A 155 -26.08 -10.89 25.53
C THR A 155 -26.33 -10.85 24.01
N GLY A 156 -26.30 -9.65 23.40
CA GLY A 156 -26.47 -9.48 21.96
C GLY A 156 -25.26 -9.87 21.11
N GLY A 157 -24.13 -10.20 21.75
CA GLY A 157 -22.83 -10.34 21.11
C GLY A 157 -22.17 -9.00 20.79
N VAL A 158 -20.93 -9.05 20.30
CA VAL A 158 -20.11 -7.87 19.98
C VAL A 158 -19.46 -8.06 18.61
N THR A 159 -19.54 -7.05 17.75
CA THR A 159 -18.76 -6.94 16.51
C THR A 159 -17.42 -6.27 16.83
N VAL A 160 -16.37 -6.59 16.09
CA VAL A 160 -15.01 -6.12 16.41
C VAL A 160 -14.21 -5.85 15.14
N ALA A 161 -13.36 -4.83 15.21
CA ALA A 161 -12.29 -4.49 14.27
C ALA A 161 -11.08 -4.00 15.09
N ALA A 162 -9.89 -3.99 14.52
CA ALA A 162 -8.70 -3.42 15.17
C ALA A 162 -7.77 -2.79 14.14
N GLU A 163 -7.20 -1.64 14.51
CA GLU A 163 -6.16 -0.91 13.75
C GLU A 163 -5.74 0.35 14.54
N ASN A 164 -4.81 1.15 14.01
CA ASN A 164 -4.26 2.36 14.62
C ASN A 164 -5.18 3.61 14.57
N TYR A 165 -6.28 3.57 15.32
CA TYR A 165 -7.26 4.66 15.40
C TYR A 165 -6.70 6.03 15.84
N ASN A 166 -5.64 6.07 16.67
CA ASN A 166 -5.16 7.31 17.26
C ASN A 166 -3.85 7.88 16.67
N GLY A 167 -3.08 7.08 15.92
CA GLY A 167 -1.83 7.45 15.26
C GLY A 167 -0.59 7.34 16.15
N ILE A 168 -0.59 6.42 17.11
CA ILE A 168 0.53 6.05 17.98
C ILE A 168 0.88 4.59 17.70
N ALA A 169 2.12 4.14 17.93
CA ALA A 169 2.48 2.74 17.70
C ALA A 169 1.64 1.77 18.57
N GLY A 170 1.14 0.71 17.93
CA GLY A 170 0.22 -0.29 18.50
C GLY A 170 -1.25 0.00 18.18
N ASP A 171 -1.99 -1.03 17.80
CA ASP A 171 -3.39 -0.90 17.37
C ASP A 171 -4.39 -0.74 18.51
N GLU A 172 -5.54 -0.12 18.21
CA GLU A 172 -6.72 -0.08 19.06
C GLU A 172 -7.73 -1.17 18.68
N ILE A 173 -8.60 -1.52 19.64
CA ILE A 173 -9.74 -2.41 19.41
C ILE A 173 -11.03 -1.60 19.39
N ILE A 174 -11.72 -1.63 18.25
CA ILE A 174 -13.00 -0.95 18.03
C ILE A 174 -14.10 -2.00 18.08
N THR A 175 -15.10 -1.77 18.93
CA THR A 175 -16.23 -2.70 19.13
C THR A 175 -17.56 -2.04 18.80
N GLY A 176 -18.48 -2.84 18.26
CA GLY A 176 -19.88 -2.50 18.09
C GLY A 176 -20.79 -3.46 18.86
N THR A 177 -21.92 -2.97 19.36
CA THR A 177 -22.95 -3.81 19.96
C THR A 177 -23.64 -4.69 18.91
N GLY A 178 -23.88 -5.96 19.25
CA GLY A 178 -24.71 -6.86 18.46
C GLY A 178 -26.22 -6.62 18.63
N GLN A 179 -27.01 -7.57 18.12
CA GLN A 179 -28.48 -7.48 18.09
C GLN A 179 -29.08 -7.32 19.50
N GLY A 180 -30.06 -6.43 19.63
CA GLY A 180 -30.69 -6.05 20.91
C GLY A 180 -29.99 -4.90 21.61
N GLY A 181 -28.78 -4.51 21.18
CA GLY A 181 -28.09 -3.31 21.64
C GLY A 181 -28.43 -2.09 20.78
N ALA A 182 -28.50 -0.92 21.41
CA ALA A 182 -28.37 0.36 20.70
C ALA A 182 -27.01 0.44 20.02
N PRO A 183 -26.85 1.09 18.84
CA PRO A 183 -25.65 1.05 17.98
C PRO A 183 -24.47 1.84 18.56
N HIS A 184 -23.94 1.36 19.69
CA HIS A 184 -22.90 1.98 20.50
C HIS A 184 -21.55 1.44 20.05
N VAL A 185 -20.73 2.31 19.47
CA VAL A 185 -19.33 2.02 19.14
C VAL A 185 -18.46 2.44 20.32
N LYS A 186 -17.47 1.61 20.66
CA LYS A 186 -16.45 1.90 21.68
C LYS A 186 -15.06 1.59 21.16
N ILE A 187 -14.08 2.38 21.61
CA ILE A 187 -12.66 2.24 21.29
C ILE A 187 -11.90 1.87 22.56
N PHE A 188 -11.03 0.87 22.47
CA PHE A 188 -10.26 0.33 23.59
C PHE A 188 -8.77 0.19 23.26
N GLN A 189 -7.93 0.36 24.27
CA GLN A 189 -6.57 -0.22 24.27
C GLN A 189 -6.64 -1.75 24.42
N PRO A 190 -5.58 -2.50 24.05
CA PRO A 190 -5.55 -3.96 24.15
C PRO A 190 -5.76 -4.51 25.57
N ASP A 191 -5.47 -3.72 26.61
CA ASP A 191 -5.71 -4.06 28.02
C ASP A 191 -7.16 -3.86 28.49
N GLY A 192 -8.03 -3.31 27.62
CA GLY A 192 -9.44 -3.04 27.89
C GLY A 192 -9.75 -1.65 28.47
N ILE A 193 -8.80 -0.72 28.49
CA ILE A 193 -9.07 0.69 28.84
C ILE A 193 -9.89 1.36 27.71
N GLU A 194 -11.08 1.88 28.02
CA GLU A 194 -11.91 2.63 27.06
C GLU A 194 -11.29 4.01 26.77
N LEU A 195 -10.96 4.27 25.51
CA LEU A 195 -10.43 5.55 25.01
C LEU A 195 -11.56 6.52 24.62
N GLY A 196 -12.69 6.00 24.15
CA GLY A 196 -13.85 6.80 23.76
C GLY A 196 -15.02 5.96 23.27
N SER A 197 -16.19 6.58 23.14
CA SER A 197 -17.38 5.91 22.61
C SER A 197 -18.47 6.86 22.11
N PHE A 198 -19.30 6.38 21.18
CA PHE A 198 -20.37 7.15 20.53
C PHE A 198 -21.47 6.25 19.96
N PHE A 199 -22.65 6.81 19.68
CA PHE A 199 -23.71 6.09 18.95
C PHE A 199 -23.64 6.42 17.46
N ALA A 200 -23.40 5.41 16.61
CA ALA A 200 -23.26 5.60 15.17
C ALA A 200 -24.59 5.94 14.47
N TYR A 201 -25.71 5.49 15.03
CA TYR A 201 -27.08 5.73 14.56
C TYR A 201 -28.02 6.03 15.73
N SER A 202 -29.33 6.08 15.51
CA SER A 202 -30.31 6.37 16.57
C SER A 202 -30.22 5.37 17.74
N GLU A 203 -30.15 5.86 18.97
CA GLU A 203 -30.18 5.05 20.20
C GLU A 203 -31.45 4.18 20.35
N GLN A 204 -32.52 4.49 19.62
CA GLN A 204 -33.77 3.71 19.62
C GLN A 204 -33.72 2.53 18.64
N PHE A 205 -32.75 2.49 17.73
CA PHE A 205 -32.51 1.35 16.87
C PHE A 205 -31.78 0.26 17.66
N THR A 206 -32.22 -1.00 17.54
CA THR A 206 -31.70 -2.13 18.34
C THR A 206 -31.17 -3.28 17.49
N GLY A 207 -30.86 -3.04 16.22
CA GLY A 207 -30.24 -4.04 15.34
C GLY A 207 -28.74 -4.24 15.55
N GLY A 208 -28.11 -3.44 16.43
CA GLY A 208 -26.65 -3.40 16.59
C GLY A 208 -25.94 -2.65 15.46
N VAL A 209 -24.60 -2.69 15.49
CA VAL A 209 -23.72 -2.02 14.52
C VAL A 209 -22.52 -2.92 14.18
N PHE A 210 -22.20 -3.01 12.89
CA PHE A 210 -20.94 -3.57 12.38
C PHE A 210 -19.91 -2.45 12.25
N VAL A 211 -18.65 -2.76 12.53
CA VAL A 211 -17.52 -1.84 12.51
C VAL A 211 -16.41 -2.39 11.63
N ALA A 212 -15.72 -1.51 10.91
CA ALA A 212 -14.44 -1.72 10.25
C ALA A 212 -13.58 -0.47 10.48
N VAL A 213 -12.26 -0.60 10.38
CA VAL A 213 -11.29 0.44 10.74
C VAL A 213 -10.15 0.38 9.73
N GLY A 214 -9.74 1.54 9.20
CA GLY A 214 -8.77 1.71 8.11
C GLY A 214 -8.29 3.16 7.99
N ASP A 215 -7.04 3.42 7.61
CA ASP A 215 -6.57 4.78 7.32
C ASP A 215 -7.06 5.24 5.93
N MET A 216 -8.16 5.99 5.91
CA MET A 216 -8.88 6.35 4.69
C MET A 216 -8.46 7.70 4.11
N ASP A 217 -7.62 8.48 4.80
CA ASP A 217 -7.11 9.76 4.29
C ASP A 217 -5.56 9.91 4.40
N LEU A 218 -4.88 8.83 4.80
CA LEU A 218 -3.43 8.74 5.02
C LEU A 218 -2.90 9.79 6.00
N ASN A 219 -3.73 10.25 6.95
CA ASN A 219 -3.26 11.13 8.01
C ASN A 219 -2.39 10.39 9.05
N GLY A 220 -2.40 9.05 9.03
CA GLY A 220 -1.76 8.19 10.01
C GLY A 220 -2.67 7.83 11.18
N LYS A 221 -4.00 7.89 10.99
CA LYS A 221 -5.01 7.54 11.99
C LYS A 221 -6.22 6.94 11.32
N SER A 222 -6.64 5.79 11.80
CA SER A 222 -7.71 5.05 11.15
C SER A 222 -9.10 5.62 11.39
N GLU A 223 -9.83 5.82 10.30
CA GLU A 223 -11.26 6.08 10.28
C GLU A 223 -12.05 4.86 10.79
N ILE A 224 -13.18 5.10 11.45
CA ILE A 224 -14.14 4.07 11.82
C ILE A 224 -15.28 4.07 10.80
N VAL A 225 -15.38 3.00 10.03
CA VAL A 225 -16.51 2.74 9.12
C VAL A 225 -17.54 1.88 9.85
N THR A 226 -18.82 2.23 9.68
CA THR A 226 -19.93 1.54 10.36
C THR A 226 -21.06 1.20 9.40
N GLY A 227 -21.75 0.10 9.69
CA GLY A 227 -22.99 -0.32 9.04
C GLY A 227 -24.02 -0.78 10.08
N PRO A 228 -25.30 -0.38 10.00
CA PRO A 228 -26.30 -0.83 10.95
C PRO A 228 -26.69 -2.30 10.69
N GLY A 229 -27.02 -3.02 11.75
CA GLY A 229 -27.49 -4.40 11.65
C GLY A 229 -28.93 -4.55 11.15
N ALA A 230 -29.51 -5.73 11.35
CA ALA A 230 -30.85 -6.06 10.86
C ALA A 230 -31.94 -5.12 11.43
N GLY A 231 -32.86 -4.70 10.57
CA GLY A 231 -33.85 -3.65 10.82
C GLY A 231 -33.37 -2.23 10.48
N GLY A 232 -32.07 -2.04 10.22
CA GLY A 232 -31.51 -0.80 9.71
C GLY A 232 -31.50 -0.77 8.18
N SER A 233 -31.67 0.41 7.59
CA SER A 233 -31.38 0.63 6.17
C SER A 233 -29.87 0.55 5.92
N PRO A 234 -29.39 0.26 4.68
CA PRO A 234 -27.98 0.04 4.37
C PRO A 234 -27.14 1.35 4.35
N ASN A 235 -27.29 2.19 5.37
CA ASN A 235 -26.60 3.47 5.51
C ASN A 235 -25.20 3.28 6.11
N VAL A 236 -24.18 3.19 5.26
CA VAL A 236 -22.79 3.20 5.70
C VAL A 236 -22.43 4.61 6.19
N ARG A 237 -21.62 4.70 7.25
CA ARG A 237 -21.11 5.95 7.82
C ARG A 237 -19.64 5.83 8.17
N VAL A 238 -18.87 6.87 7.84
CA VAL A 238 -17.43 6.98 8.14
C VAL A 238 -17.22 8.06 9.20
N PHE A 239 -16.44 7.76 10.24
CA PHE A 239 -16.11 8.65 11.34
C PHE A 239 -14.59 8.82 11.48
N ASN A 240 -14.12 10.04 11.74
CA ASN A 240 -12.70 10.37 11.73
C ASN A 240 -11.89 9.72 12.86
N GLY A 241 -10.67 9.29 12.54
CA GLY A 241 -9.67 8.82 13.48
C GLY A 241 -9.39 9.81 14.62
N GLY A 242 -9.18 9.29 15.83
CA GLY A 242 -8.88 10.06 17.04
C GLY A 242 -9.98 10.99 17.60
N ASN A 243 -11.10 11.26 16.91
CA ASN A 243 -12.19 12.10 17.46
C ASN A 243 -13.64 11.65 17.16
N ALA A 244 -13.84 10.65 16.30
CA ALA A 244 -15.16 10.08 15.97
C ALA A 244 -16.20 11.09 15.46
N THR A 245 -15.79 12.18 14.79
CA THR A 245 -16.72 13.06 14.07
C THR A 245 -17.14 12.42 12.74
N LEU A 246 -18.42 12.57 12.37
CA LEU A 246 -18.95 11.99 11.12
C LEU A 246 -18.36 12.72 9.90
N LEU A 247 -17.63 11.99 9.05
CA LEU A 247 -17.05 12.47 7.80
C LEU A 247 -18.02 12.32 6.62
N SER A 248 -18.54 11.10 6.42
CA SER A 248 -19.39 10.77 5.26
C SER A 248 -20.51 9.78 5.62
N SER A 249 -21.53 9.72 4.76
CA SER A 249 -22.71 8.86 4.95
C SER A 249 -23.43 8.65 3.61
N PHE A 250 -23.57 7.40 3.19
CA PHE A 250 -24.24 7.01 1.95
C PHE A 250 -25.10 5.75 2.15
N PHE A 251 -25.88 5.36 1.14
CA PHE A 251 -26.60 4.09 1.12
C PHE A 251 -25.91 3.15 0.14
N ALA A 252 -25.40 2.02 0.62
CA ALA A 252 -24.66 1.05 -0.21
C ALA A 252 -25.59 0.20 -1.11
N PHE A 253 -26.85 0.06 -0.71
CA PHE A 253 -27.89 -0.65 -1.46
C PHE A 253 -29.21 0.15 -1.39
N ASP A 254 -30.30 -0.38 -1.94
CA ASP A 254 -31.63 0.26 -1.89
C ASP A 254 -31.99 0.73 -0.47
N GLN A 255 -32.31 2.01 -0.31
CA GLN A 255 -32.66 2.61 0.99
C GLN A 255 -33.87 1.95 1.68
N GLN A 256 -34.74 1.26 0.94
CA GLN A 256 -35.88 0.50 1.47
C GLN A 256 -35.48 -0.89 1.97
N PHE A 257 -34.31 -1.41 1.59
CA PHE A 257 -33.76 -2.61 2.19
C PHE A 257 -33.54 -2.40 3.68
N SER A 258 -33.83 -3.42 4.50
CA SER A 258 -33.77 -3.35 5.97
C SER A 258 -33.04 -4.53 6.60
N GLY A 259 -32.24 -5.27 5.82
CA GLY A 259 -31.39 -6.34 6.34
C GLY A 259 -30.12 -5.86 7.02
N GLY A 260 -29.84 -4.55 6.97
CA GLY A 260 -28.58 -3.96 7.38
C GLY A 260 -27.47 -4.12 6.32
N VAL A 261 -26.27 -3.70 6.69
CA VAL A 261 -25.05 -3.81 5.86
C VAL A 261 -23.86 -4.11 6.78
N THR A 262 -23.04 -5.09 6.40
CA THR A 262 -21.73 -5.31 7.03
C THR A 262 -20.69 -4.54 6.26
N VAL A 263 -19.64 -4.08 6.95
CA VAL A 263 -18.55 -3.29 6.38
C VAL A 263 -17.22 -4.00 6.60
N GLY A 264 -16.33 -3.86 5.62
CA GLY A 264 -14.91 -4.16 5.65
C GLY A 264 -14.17 -3.14 4.78
N LEU A 265 -12.84 -3.19 4.74
CA LEU A 265 -12.03 -2.24 3.99
C LEU A 265 -10.93 -2.97 3.19
N THR A 266 -10.48 -2.37 2.10
CA THR A 266 -9.35 -2.82 1.26
C THR A 266 -9.00 -1.74 0.22
N ASP A 267 -7.73 -1.57 -0.13
CA ASP A 267 -7.27 -0.63 -1.17
C ASP A 267 -7.50 -1.25 -2.56
N VAL A 268 -8.65 -0.99 -3.21
CA VAL A 268 -9.04 -1.68 -4.46
C VAL A 268 -8.37 -1.09 -5.69
N ASN A 269 -8.16 0.22 -5.67
CA ASN A 269 -7.66 0.97 -6.81
C ASN A 269 -6.13 1.24 -6.74
N TYR A 270 -5.48 0.90 -5.63
CA TYR A 270 -4.05 1.08 -5.36
C TYR A 270 -3.59 2.54 -5.38
N ASP A 271 -4.47 3.45 -4.94
CA ASP A 271 -4.14 4.83 -4.61
C ASP A 271 -3.66 4.99 -3.15
N SER A 272 -3.58 3.88 -2.40
CA SER A 272 -3.21 3.76 -0.98
C SER A 272 -4.23 4.26 0.02
N PHE A 273 -5.40 4.73 -0.42
CA PHE A 273 -6.52 4.97 0.48
C PHE A 273 -7.40 3.72 0.53
N GLU A 274 -7.85 3.34 1.72
CA GLU A 274 -8.74 2.18 1.82
C GLU A 274 -10.14 2.46 1.27
N ASP A 275 -10.61 1.60 0.36
CA ASP A 275 -11.99 1.59 -0.14
C ASP A 275 -12.90 0.76 0.76
N ILE A 276 -14.16 1.19 0.88
CA ILE A 276 -15.19 0.54 1.68
C ILE A 276 -15.80 -0.64 0.92
N VAL A 277 -15.67 -1.83 1.50
CA VAL A 277 -16.37 -3.04 1.09
C VAL A 277 -17.67 -3.16 1.89
N ALA A 278 -18.79 -2.80 1.27
CA ALA A 278 -20.13 -2.90 1.86
C ALA A 278 -20.84 -4.15 1.34
N ALA A 279 -21.27 -5.04 2.26
CA ALA A 279 -21.93 -6.30 1.91
C ALA A 279 -23.34 -6.41 2.52
N ALA A 280 -24.29 -6.91 1.74
CA ALA A 280 -25.70 -6.91 2.09
C ALA A 280 -26.02 -7.88 3.23
N GLY A 281 -26.82 -7.39 4.21
CA GLY A 281 -27.33 -8.21 5.30
C GLY A 281 -28.41 -9.23 4.88
N ALA A 282 -29.01 -9.89 5.86
CA ALA A 282 -30.01 -10.93 5.60
C ALA A 282 -31.31 -10.37 4.97
N GLY A 283 -31.89 -11.14 4.04
CA GLY A 283 -33.08 -10.76 3.27
C GLY A 283 -32.80 -10.05 1.94
N GLY A 284 -31.55 -9.64 1.69
CA GLY A 284 -31.10 -9.11 0.40
C GLY A 284 -30.54 -10.21 -0.51
N ALA A 285 -30.18 -9.86 -1.75
CA ALA A 285 -29.25 -10.67 -2.54
C ALA A 285 -27.86 -10.68 -1.86
N PRO A 286 -26.96 -11.64 -2.16
CA PRO A 286 -25.65 -11.72 -1.52
C PRO A 286 -24.65 -10.78 -2.22
N GLU A 287 -25.02 -9.50 -2.24
CA GLU A 287 -24.34 -8.44 -2.97
C GLU A 287 -23.23 -7.82 -2.13
N VAL A 288 -22.11 -7.55 -2.79
CA VAL A 288 -20.96 -6.81 -2.27
C VAL A 288 -20.77 -5.63 -3.21
N SER A 289 -20.62 -4.44 -2.65
CA SER A 289 -20.39 -3.18 -3.34
C SER A 289 -19.16 -2.49 -2.76
N ILE A 290 -18.36 -1.89 -3.64
CA ILE A 290 -17.07 -1.29 -3.33
C ILE A 290 -17.20 0.21 -3.52
N TRP A 291 -16.79 1.01 -2.54
CA TRP A 291 -16.98 2.46 -2.53
C TRP A 291 -15.71 3.17 -2.10
N ASN A 292 -15.29 4.18 -2.86
CA ASN A 292 -14.15 4.99 -2.45
C ASN A 292 -14.47 5.93 -1.28
N THR A 293 -13.42 6.51 -0.72
CA THR A 293 -13.46 7.51 0.37
C THR A 293 -14.42 8.68 0.08
N SER A 294 -14.57 9.05 -1.19
CA SER A 294 -15.52 10.07 -1.69
C SER A 294 -16.96 9.57 -1.85
N SER A 295 -17.31 8.40 -1.31
CA SER A 295 -18.64 7.77 -1.39
C SER A 295 -19.15 7.54 -2.82
N THR A 296 -18.23 7.22 -3.75
CA THR A 296 -18.55 6.81 -5.12
C THR A 296 -18.38 5.31 -5.27
N GLU A 297 -19.40 4.62 -5.77
CA GLU A 297 -19.32 3.18 -6.08
C GLU A 297 -18.28 2.95 -7.19
N LEU A 298 -17.28 2.12 -6.90
CA LEU A 298 -16.27 1.66 -7.86
C LEU A 298 -16.80 0.46 -8.65
N SER A 299 -17.39 -0.52 -7.95
CA SER A 299 -17.97 -1.71 -8.55
C SER A 299 -18.90 -2.46 -7.58
N SER A 300 -19.65 -3.44 -8.10
CA SER A 300 -20.49 -4.35 -7.31
C SER A 300 -20.61 -5.73 -7.96
N PHE A 301 -20.83 -6.76 -7.14
CA PHE A 301 -20.97 -8.16 -7.57
C PHE A 301 -21.77 -9.01 -6.58
N PHE A 302 -22.23 -10.19 -7.01
CA PHE A 302 -22.83 -11.18 -6.12
C PHE A 302 -21.78 -12.24 -5.72
N ALA A 303 -21.43 -12.28 -4.43
CA ALA A 303 -20.43 -13.22 -3.92
C ALA A 303 -20.93 -14.68 -3.90
N TYR A 304 -22.25 -14.87 -3.80
CA TYR A 304 -22.91 -16.18 -3.74
C TYR A 304 -24.07 -16.25 -4.76
N ASN A 305 -24.73 -17.41 -4.84
CA ASN A 305 -25.91 -17.58 -5.70
C ASN A 305 -26.98 -16.51 -5.38
N ALA A 306 -27.49 -15.81 -6.39
CA ALA A 306 -28.43 -14.69 -6.23
C ALA A 306 -29.74 -15.01 -5.46
N ALA A 307 -30.09 -16.29 -5.32
CA ALA A 307 -31.24 -16.72 -4.50
C ALA A 307 -30.91 -16.89 -2.99
N PHE A 308 -29.64 -16.81 -2.60
CA PHE A 308 -29.22 -16.86 -1.20
C PHE A 308 -29.50 -15.52 -0.50
N GLN A 309 -30.18 -15.57 0.65
CA GLN A 309 -30.63 -14.39 1.40
C GLN A 309 -30.16 -14.39 2.86
N GLY A 310 -29.14 -15.18 3.21
CA GLY A 310 -28.60 -15.24 4.58
C GLY A 310 -27.73 -14.05 4.97
N GLY A 311 -27.50 -13.12 4.04
CA GLY A 311 -26.51 -12.04 4.14
C GLY A 311 -25.09 -12.51 3.85
N VAL A 312 -24.18 -11.56 3.71
CA VAL A 312 -22.74 -11.78 3.47
C VAL A 312 -21.96 -11.01 4.54
N PHE A 313 -20.87 -11.60 5.03
CA PHE A 313 -19.79 -10.89 5.72
C PHE A 313 -18.64 -10.73 4.75
N ALA A 314 -18.06 -9.55 4.65
CA ALA A 314 -16.91 -9.28 3.80
C ALA A 314 -15.82 -8.55 4.59
N ALA A 315 -14.58 -8.93 4.35
CA ALA A 315 -13.37 -8.25 4.80
C ALA A 315 -12.37 -8.31 3.66
N GLY A 316 -11.51 -7.31 3.52
CA GLY A 316 -10.43 -7.36 2.55
C GLY A 316 -9.09 -7.08 3.20
N SER A 317 -8.04 -7.10 2.37
CA SER A 317 -6.69 -6.80 2.81
C SER A 317 -6.43 -5.30 2.74
N VAL A 318 -6.06 -4.68 3.86
CA VAL A 318 -5.31 -3.42 3.83
C VAL A 318 -3.95 -3.69 3.16
N ARG A 319 -3.38 -2.68 2.52
CA ARG A 319 -2.12 -2.80 1.77
C ARG A 319 -0.97 -3.19 2.69
N ILE A 320 -0.67 -4.48 2.72
CA ILE A 320 0.66 -4.97 3.08
C ILE A 320 1.57 -4.59 1.89
N PRO A 321 2.62 -3.77 2.06
CA PRO A 321 3.73 -3.73 1.12
C PRO A 321 4.31 -5.14 1.16
N VAL A 322 3.93 -5.95 0.16
CA VAL A 322 4.28 -7.36 0.13
C VAL A 322 5.78 -7.49 0.33
N GLN A 323 6.24 -8.29 1.29
CA GLN A 323 7.66 -8.38 1.64
C GLN A 323 8.41 -9.20 0.56
N LEU A 324 8.65 -8.57 -0.58
CA LEU A 324 9.06 -9.19 -1.84
C LEU A 324 10.58 -9.34 -1.93
N ASN A 325 11.20 -10.20 -1.11
CA ASN A 325 12.65 -10.49 -1.21
C ASN A 325 13.54 -9.21 -1.19
N ASN A 326 13.30 -8.29 -0.24
CA ASN A 326 13.91 -6.95 -0.16
C ASN A 326 13.53 -5.95 -1.27
N THR A 327 12.48 -6.21 -2.07
CA THR A 327 11.87 -5.20 -2.96
C THR A 327 11.05 -4.20 -2.14
N TYR A 328 11.25 -2.91 -2.41
CA TYR A 328 10.47 -1.82 -1.84
C TYR A 328 9.58 -1.17 -2.89
N ILE A 329 8.35 -0.89 -2.51
CA ILE A 329 7.39 -0.12 -3.32
C ILE A 329 6.95 1.07 -2.48
N ASP A 330 7.27 2.27 -2.94
CA ASP A 330 6.90 3.49 -2.23
C ASP A 330 5.37 3.57 -2.06
N PRO A 331 4.86 4.03 -0.90
CA PRO A 331 3.44 4.25 -0.70
C PRO A 331 2.81 5.15 -1.78
N THR A 332 3.57 6.07 -2.37
CA THR A 332 3.07 7.00 -3.38
C THR A 332 3.08 6.49 -4.83
N VAL A 333 3.47 5.23 -5.07
CA VAL A 333 3.41 4.59 -6.39
C VAL A 333 1.96 4.40 -6.82
N GLN A 334 1.64 4.84 -8.04
CA GLN A 334 0.33 4.60 -8.66
C GLN A 334 0.39 3.37 -9.58
N PHE A 335 -0.42 2.36 -9.28
CA PHE A 335 -0.70 1.28 -10.21
C PHE A 335 -2.00 1.54 -10.98
N ILE A 336 -2.04 1.12 -12.25
CA ILE A 336 -3.26 1.03 -13.05
C ILE A 336 -3.23 -0.35 -13.69
N HIS A 337 -4.20 -1.21 -13.33
CA HIS A 337 -4.18 -2.65 -13.56
C HIS A 337 -2.96 -3.41 -12.94
N PRO A 338 -2.71 -3.27 -11.62
CA PRO A 338 -1.61 -3.97 -10.92
C PRO A 338 -1.65 -5.49 -11.04
N SER A 339 -2.83 -6.08 -11.24
CA SER A 339 -2.99 -7.51 -11.54
C SER A 339 -2.28 -7.96 -12.83
N SER A 340 -1.84 -7.02 -13.68
CA SER A 340 -1.02 -7.23 -14.88
C SER A 340 0.43 -6.74 -14.71
N VAL A 341 0.90 -6.57 -13.47
CA VAL A 341 2.26 -6.13 -13.12
C VAL A 341 2.99 -7.21 -12.31
N GLU A 342 4.17 -7.62 -12.78
CA GLU A 342 5.07 -8.58 -12.13
C GLU A 342 6.39 -7.92 -11.71
N LEU A 343 6.85 -8.20 -10.48
CA LEU A 343 8.10 -7.68 -9.92
C LEU A 343 9.08 -8.80 -9.55
N GLY A 344 10.37 -8.52 -9.71
CA GLY A 344 11.46 -9.32 -9.15
C GLY A 344 11.74 -9.03 -7.67
N GLY A 345 12.79 -9.66 -7.15
CA GLY A 345 13.36 -9.37 -5.83
C GLY A 345 14.37 -8.22 -5.85
N ALA A 346 14.61 -7.60 -4.69
CA ALA A 346 15.53 -6.48 -4.50
C ALA A 346 15.30 -5.26 -5.42
N VAL A 347 14.06 -5.06 -5.90
CA VAL A 347 13.65 -3.96 -6.75
C VAL A 347 13.36 -2.70 -5.92
N LEU A 348 13.81 -1.53 -6.35
CA LEU A 348 13.35 -0.25 -5.81
C LEU A 348 12.30 0.37 -6.73
N ILE A 349 11.07 0.58 -6.24
CA ILE A 349 10.09 1.46 -6.88
C ILE A 349 9.91 2.70 -6.00
N ALA A 350 10.49 3.81 -6.45
CA ALA A 350 10.62 5.05 -5.71
C ALA A 350 9.32 5.91 -5.73
N PRO A 351 9.30 7.08 -5.04
CA PRO A 351 8.13 7.94 -5.00
C PRO A 351 7.52 8.32 -6.35
N PHE A 352 6.18 8.32 -6.40
CA PHE A 352 5.36 8.80 -7.51
C PHE A 352 5.57 8.11 -8.87
N VAL A 353 6.18 6.92 -8.89
CA VAL A 353 6.20 6.08 -10.09
C VAL A 353 4.77 5.73 -10.52
N ILE A 354 4.52 5.71 -11.82
CA ILE A 354 3.22 5.32 -12.40
C ILE A 354 3.43 4.10 -13.28
N LEU A 355 2.70 3.02 -12.99
CA LEU A 355 2.72 1.76 -13.74
C LEU A 355 1.34 1.50 -14.35
N ASP A 356 1.21 1.81 -15.64
CA ASP A 356 -0.03 1.66 -16.42
C ASP A 356 0.01 0.40 -17.30
N ALA A 357 -0.65 -0.64 -16.80
CA ALA A 357 -0.81 -1.94 -17.43
C ALA A 357 -2.16 -2.10 -18.16
N THR A 358 -2.88 -1.00 -18.45
CA THR A 358 -4.22 -1.04 -19.09
C THR A 358 -4.24 -1.75 -20.44
N ASN A 359 -3.16 -1.62 -21.22
CA ASN A 359 -3.12 -2.08 -22.62
C ASN A 359 -2.08 -3.20 -22.87
N GLY A 360 -1.42 -3.70 -21.83
CA GLY A 360 -0.42 -4.77 -21.89
C GLY A 360 0.15 -5.06 -20.49
N PRO A 361 0.85 -6.19 -20.28
CA PRO A 361 1.50 -6.46 -19.00
C PRO A 361 2.73 -5.55 -18.78
N ILE A 362 3.14 -5.38 -17.53
CA ILE A 362 4.44 -4.83 -17.16
C ILE A 362 5.19 -5.89 -16.35
N THR A 363 6.45 -6.14 -16.68
CA THR A 363 7.33 -6.95 -15.82
C THR A 363 8.64 -6.24 -15.54
N ILE A 364 9.09 -6.27 -14.30
CA ILE A 364 10.37 -5.73 -13.82
C ILE A 364 11.19 -6.88 -13.23
N GLY A 365 12.45 -7.02 -13.63
CA GLY A 365 13.34 -8.09 -13.19
C GLY A 365 14.05 -7.80 -11.87
N ASP A 366 14.85 -8.76 -11.42
CA ASP A 366 15.55 -8.71 -10.13
C ASP A 366 16.60 -7.55 -10.11
N ASP A 367 16.91 -7.06 -8.90
CA ASP A 367 17.93 -6.03 -8.63
C ASP A 367 17.77 -4.71 -9.43
N SER A 368 16.57 -4.41 -9.93
CA SER A 368 16.31 -3.25 -10.83
C SER A 368 15.69 -2.07 -10.09
N ASP A 369 15.82 -0.85 -10.62
CA ASP A 369 15.27 0.36 -10.01
C ASP A 369 14.39 1.21 -10.96
N LEU A 370 13.25 1.66 -10.44
CA LEU A 370 12.39 2.68 -11.01
C LEU A 370 12.41 3.89 -10.08
N GLN A 371 13.13 4.94 -10.48
CA GLN A 371 13.36 6.11 -9.64
C GLN A 371 12.19 7.12 -9.69
N ASP A 372 12.29 8.18 -8.89
CA ASP A 372 11.20 9.13 -8.64
C ASP A 372 10.53 9.63 -9.94
N ASN A 373 9.20 9.66 -9.95
CA ASN A 373 8.37 10.10 -11.09
C ASN A 373 8.58 9.33 -12.41
N VAL A 374 9.17 8.13 -12.41
CA VAL A 374 9.20 7.26 -13.61
C VAL A 374 7.79 6.88 -14.05
N ARG A 375 7.57 6.85 -15.38
CA ARG A 375 6.25 6.55 -15.96
C ARG A 375 6.33 5.41 -16.98
N ILE A 376 5.75 4.27 -16.66
CA ILE A 376 5.60 3.15 -17.59
C ILE A 376 4.15 3.11 -18.08
N VAL A 377 3.96 3.16 -19.40
CA VAL A 377 2.66 2.93 -20.05
C VAL A 377 2.81 1.86 -21.11
N SER A 378 2.39 0.66 -20.75
CA SER A 378 2.46 -0.50 -21.63
C SER A 378 1.43 -0.47 -22.75
N SER A 379 1.71 -1.18 -23.84
CA SER A 379 0.68 -1.63 -24.77
C SER A 379 1.10 -2.90 -25.51
N GLY A 380 0.15 -3.62 -26.08
CA GLY A 380 0.40 -4.78 -26.92
C GLY A 380 1.03 -5.94 -26.14
N ASP A 381 2.24 -6.34 -26.53
CA ASP A 381 3.02 -7.39 -25.86
C ASP A 381 3.52 -6.98 -24.46
N GLY A 382 3.30 -5.73 -24.04
CA GLY A 382 3.69 -5.20 -22.73
C GLY A 382 5.09 -4.61 -22.67
N VAL A 383 5.46 -4.13 -21.47
CA VAL A 383 6.81 -3.63 -21.16
C VAL A 383 7.56 -4.71 -20.38
N ILE A 384 8.71 -5.15 -20.91
CA ILE A 384 9.57 -6.14 -20.25
C ILE A 384 10.89 -5.47 -19.86
N ILE A 385 11.06 -5.23 -18.57
CA ILE A 385 12.31 -4.84 -17.95
C ILE A 385 12.99 -6.12 -17.42
N GLY A 386 14.25 -6.30 -17.81
CA GLY A 386 15.11 -7.38 -17.36
C GLY A 386 15.64 -7.16 -15.95
N ASP A 387 16.66 -7.93 -15.58
CA ASP A 387 17.34 -7.77 -14.29
C ASP A 387 18.46 -6.73 -14.43
N ASN A 388 18.89 -6.10 -13.33
CA ASN A 388 19.93 -5.05 -13.31
C ASN A 388 19.61 -3.83 -14.19
N VAL A 389 18.34 -3.44 -14.32
CA VAL A 389 17.92 -2.29 -15.14
C VAL A 389 17.67 -1.07 -14.27
N ILE A 390 18.27 0.05 -14.67
CA ILE A 390 18.13 1.36 -14.03
C ILE A 390 17.20 2.22 -14.89
N ILE A 391 16.00 2.52 -14.41
CA ILE A 391 15.10 3.51 -15.01
C ILE A 391 15.13 4.75 -14.11
N ALA A 392 15.92 5.74 -14.52
CA ALA A 392 16.26 6.88 -13.69
C ALA A 392 15.17 7.96 -13.65
N HIS A 393 15.26 8.89 -12.69
CA HIS A 393 14.18 9.84 -12.35
C HIS A 393 13.49 10.46 -13.57
N GLY A 394 12.15 10.51 -13.56
CA GLY A 394 11.33 11.12 -14.62
C GLY A 394 11.38 10.43 -16.00
N ALA A 395 12.12 9.33 -16.17
CA ALA A 395 12.14 8.60 -17.44
C ALA A 395 10.77 7.96 -17.76
N SER A 396 10.48 7.85 -19.06
CA SER A 396 9.25 7.22 -19.55
C SER A 396 9.53 6.00 -20.42
N VAL A 397 8.85 4.89 -20.13
CA VAL A 397 8.87 3.67 -20.95
C VAL A 397 7.46 3.45 -21.51
N LEU A 398 7.32 3.49 -22.83
CA LEU A 398 6.02 3.51 -23.51
C LEU A 398 5.88 2.34 -24.49
N GLY A 399 4.65 1.87 -24.70
CA GLY A 399 4.31 0.88 -25.71
C GLY A 399 4.83 -0.52 -25.42
N SER A 400 5.15 -1.30 -26.46
CA SER A 400 5.71 -2.65 -26.33
C SER A 400 7.25 -2.62 -26.26
N ALA A 401 7.81 -2.12 -25.15
CA ALA A 401 9.26 -1.95 -24.97
C ALA A 401 9.94 -3.16 -24.29
N LYS A 402 11.23 -3.37 -24.58
CA LYS A 402 12.06 -4.42 -23.94
C LYS A 402 13.40 -3.83 -23.54
N ILE A 403 13.78 -3.93 -22.27
CA ILE A 403 14.98 -3.26 -21.73
C ILE A 403 15.79 -4.28 -20.92
N GLY A 404 17.03 -4.54 -21.32
CA GLY A 404 17.87 -5.57 -20.71
C GLY A 404 17.33 -6.98 -20.94
N LYS A 405 17.69 -7.91 -20.05
CA LYS A 405 17.21 -9.31 -20.04
C LYS A 405 17.34 -9.92 -18.63
N VAL A 406 16.71 -11.07 -18.41
CA VAL A 406 16.95 -11.88 -17.20
C VAL A 406 18.40 -12.37 -17.16
N GLY A 407 19.07 -12.22 -16.02
CA GLY A 407 20.50 -12.46 -15.81
C GLY A 407 21.41 -11.59 -16.67
N GLY A 408 20.94 -10.40 -17.08
CA GLY A 408 21.65 -9.50 -17.99
C GLY A 408 22.66 -8.57 -17.32
N LEU A 409 23.57 -8.05 -18.14
CA LEU A 409 24.42 -6.91 -17.74
C LEU A 409 23.60 -5.62 -17.56
N PRO A 410 24.07 -4.68 -16.70
CA PRO A 410 23.35 -3.46 -16.41
C PRO A 410 22.91 -2.66 -17.64
N THR A 411 21.70 -2.11 -17.60
CA THR A 411 21.12 -1.30 -18.66
C THR A 411 20.56 -0.01 -18.07
N PHE A 412 20.82 1.15 -18.69
CA PHE A 412 20.48 2.46 -18.11
C PHE A 412 19.56 3.28 -18.99
N VAL A 413 18.48 3.81 -18.41
CA VAL A 413 17.56 4.77 -19.03
C VAL A 413 17.58 6.04 -18.18
N GLY A 414 18.23 7.09 -18.68
CA GLY A 414 18.60 8.27 -17.91
C GLY A 414 17.47 9.28 -17.69
N PHE A 415 17.74 10.25 -16.82
CA PHE A 415 16.80 11.30 -16.40
C PHE A 415 15.99 11.89 -17.57
N ASN A 416 14.66 11.91 -17.44
CA ASN A 416 13.71 12.43 -18.44
C ASN A 416 13.88 11.86 -19.87
N SER A 417 14.49 10.69 -20.03
CA SER A 417 14.58 10.03 -21.33
C SER A 417 13.29 9.25 -21.67
N ILE A 418 13.06 9.00 -22.95
CA ILE A 418 11.85 8.31 -23.43
C ILE A 418 12.24 7.09 -24.27
N VAL A 419 11.86 5.91 -23.81
CA VAL A 419 11.98 4.63 -24.54
C VAL A 419 10.58 4.23 -24.99
N ASP A 420 10.26 4.47 -26.26
CA ASP A 420 8.92 4.26 -26.83
C ASP A 420 8.97 3.06 -27.79
N GLY A 421 8.38 1.93 -27.41
CA GLY A 421 8.27 0.71 -28.24
C GLY A 421 9.59 0.12 -28.73
N ALA A 422 10.70 0.41 -28.05
CA ALA A 422 12.06 0.08 -28.48
C ALA A 422 12.66 -1.10 -27.70
N ILE A 423 13.75 -1.65 -28.23
CA ILE A 423 14.55 -2.71 -27.60
C ILE A 423 15.89 -2.12 -27.17
N LEU A 424 16.20 -2.20 -25.88
CA LEU A 424 17.52 -1.89 -25.33
C LEU A 424 18.14 -3.22 -24.91
N GLU A 425 19.24 -3.64 -25.55
CA GLU A 425 19.99 -4.83 -25.15
C GLU A 425 20.73 -4.57 -23.82
N GLU A 426 21.22 -5.64 -23.18
CA GLU A 426 22.08 -5.52 -21.98
C GLU A 426 23.34 -4.71 -22.27
N ASP A 427 23.96 -4.07 -21.26
CA ASP A 427 25.13 -3.20 -21.43
C ASP A 427 24.88 -2.01 -22.40
N SER A 428 23.62 -1.57 -22.55
CA SER A 428 23.27 -0.36 -23.31
C SER A 428 22.83 0.79 -22.40
N MET A 429 22.93 2.02 -22.92
CA MET A 429 22.50 3.22 -22.20
C MET A 429 21.66 4.13 -23.11
N VAL A 430 20.63 4.73 -22.55
CA VAL A 430 19.97 5.92 -23.07
C VAL A 430 20.25 7.04 -22.09
N LEU A 431 21.05 8.03 -22.48
CA LEU A 431 21.43 9.12 -21.57
C LEU A 431 20.32 10.18 -21.44
N HIS A 432 20.53 11.14 -20.53
CA HIS A 432 19.51 12.11 -20.10
C HIS A 432 18.85 12.87 -21.27
N LEU A 433 17.55 13.12 -21.18
CA LEU A 433 16.73 13.83 -22.19
C LEU A 433 16.74 13.19 -23.60
N ALA A 434 17.32 11.99 -23.78
CA ALA A 434 17.32 11.29 -25.07
C ALA A 434 15.97 10.59 -25.32
N LYS A 435 15.67 10.33 -26.60
CA LYS A 435 14.49 9.56 -27.00
C LYS A 435 14.85 8.46 -28.00
N VAL A 436 14.23 7.30 -27.85
CA VAL A 436 14.31 6.19 -28.81
C VAL A 436 12.90 5.88 -29.33
N ALA A 437 12.75 5.82 -30.65
CA ALA A 437 11.47 5.58 -31.33
C ALA A 437 11.07 4.09 -31.39
N PRO A 438 9.78 3.78 -31.66
CA PRO A 438 9.31 2.40 -31.77
C PRO A 438 10.02 1.55 -32.81
N GLY A 439 10.30 0.30 -32.44
CA GLY A 439 10.95 -0.70 -33.30
C GLY A 439 12.46 -0.55 -33.46
N ILE A 440 13.08 0.45 -32.82
CA ILE A 440 14.54 0.62 -32.80
C ILE A 440 15.17 -0.33 -31.78
N THR A 441 16.33 -0.90 -32.12
CA THR A 441 17.19 -1.64 -31.20
C THR A 441 18.43 -0.82 -30.85
N ILE A 442 18.71 -0.60 -29.56
CA ILE A 442 20.00 -0.10 -29.08
C ILE A 442 20.83 -1.30 -28.66
N HIS A 443 21.93 -1.54 -29.38
CA HIS A 443 22.74 -2.75 -29.21
C HIS A 443 23.66 -2.70 -27.98
N SER A 444 24.02 -3.87 -27.46
CA SER A 444 24.95 -4.00 -26.33
C SER A 444 26.24 -3.21 -26.56
N GLY A 445 26.68 -2.48 -25.52
CA GLY A 445 27.84 -1.60 -25.57
C GLY A 445 27.59 -0.25 -26.23
N THR A 446 26.34 0.12 -26.54
CA THR A 446 25.97 1.40 -27.19
C THR A 446 25.26 2.34 -26.22
N ALA A 447 25.67 3.60 -26.20
CA ALA A 447 25.09 4.69 -25.44
C ALA A 447 24.46 5.74 -26.38
N VAL A 448 23.15 5.97 -26.27
CA VAL A 448 22.48 7.11 -26.92
C VAL A 448 22.87 8.38 -26.19
N ASN A 449 23.39 9.37 -26.93
CA ASN A 449 23.90 10.62 -26.37
C ASN A 449 22.76 11.47 -25.79
N SER A 450 23.04 12.24 -24.73
CA SER A 450 22.04 13.08 -24.06
C SER A 450 21.34 14.04 -25.03
N GLY A 451 20.02 14.15 -24.95
CA GLY A 451 19.20 14.97 -25.85
C GLY A 451 19.07 14.44 -27.30
N ALA A 452 19.66 13.28 -27.64
CA ALA A 452 19.52 12.71 -28.97
C ALA A 452 18.16 12.01 -29.15
N PHE A 453 17.47 12.27 -30.27
CA PHE A 453 16.30 11.51 -30.68
C PHE A 453 16.66 10.53 -31.79
N ILE A 454 16.70 9.23 -31.47
CA ILE A 454 16.88 8.13 -32.42
C ILE A 454 15.53 7.82 -33.09
N GLN A 455 15.45 8.00 -34.40
CA GLN A 455 14.25 7.80 -35.22
C GLN A 455 14.40 6.65 -36.23
N THR A 456 15.62 6.21 -36.52
CA THR A 456 15.89 5.14 -37.49
C THR A 456 17.01 4.23 -36.99
N GLN A 457 17.02 2.96 -37.42
CA GLN A 457 18.04 2.00 -36.95
C GLN A 457 19.46 2.43 -37.36
N ALA A 458 19.63 3.06 -38.52
CA ALA A 458 20.92 3.62 -38.93
C ALA A 458 21.48 4.66 -37.95
N GLU A 459 20.61 5.41 -37.24
CA GLU A 459 21.02 6.36 -36.21
C GLU A 459 21.43 5.70 -34.87
N ALA A 460 20.98 4.46 -34.63
CA ALA A 460 21.44 3.63 -33.52
C ALA A 460 22.74 2.87 -33.88
N ASP A 461 22.90 2.46 -35.15
CA ASP A 461 23.99 1.61 -35.62
C ASP A 461 25.28 2.38 -36.00
N ASP A 462 25.18 3.65 -36.39
CA ASP A 462 26.29 4.44 -36.94
C ASP A 462 26.69 5.62 -36.02
N PRO A 463 27.73 5.45 -35.18
CA PRO A 463 28.29 6.53 -34.36
C PRO A 463 28.76 7.76 -35.13
N SER A 464 29.03 7.66 -36.44
CA SER A 464 29.43 8.82 -37.26
C SER A 464 28.29 9.82 -37.46
N LEU A 465 27.03 9.41 -37.22
CA LEU A 465 25.87 10.29 -37.19
C LEU A 465 25.75 11.09 -35.88
N GLY A 466 26.66 10.87 -34.91
CA GLY A 466 26.81 11.70 -33.70
C GLY A 466 25.73 11.51 -32.63
N LYS A 467 24.78 10.60 -32.83
CA LYS A 467 23.69 10.32 -31.88
C LYS A 467 24.00 9.22 -30.86
N VAL A 468 24.98 8.37 -31.14
CA VAL A 468 25.42 7.29 -30.25
C VAL A 468 26.93 7.29 -30.04
N THR A 469 27.37 6.71 -28.93
CA THR A 469 28.77 6.42 -28.57
C THR A 469 28.89 5.02 -27.99
N SER A 470 30.12 4.52 -27.77
CA SER A 470 30.32 3.25 -27.07
C SER A 470 30.29 3.44 -25.56
N VAL A 471 29.63 2.55 -24.83
CA VAL A 471 29.61 2.52 -23.36
C VAL A 471 31.04 2.35 -22.84
N THR A 472 31.47 3.32 -22.02
CA THR A 472 32.82 3.37 -21.44
C THR A 472 32.94 2.46 -20.21
N ALA A 473 34.18 2.21 -19.76
CA ALA A 473 34.40 1.50 -18.49
C ALA A 473 33.82 2.27 -17.28
N GLY A 474 34.00 3.60 -17.25
CA GLY A 474 33.45 4.45 -16.19
C GLY A 474 31.92 4.43 -16.13
N GLN A 475 31.25 4.38 -17.29
CA GLN A 475 29.79 4.21 -17.35
C GLN A 475 29.31 2.86 -16.80
N ARG A 476 30.05 1.76 -17.04
CA ARG A 476 29.74 0.45 -16.43
C ARG A 476 29.91 0.47 -14.91
N THR A 477 30.98 1.10 -14.41
CA THR A 477 31.16 1.32 -12.96
C THR A 477 30.03 2.16 -12.38
N PHE A 478 29.63 3.24 -13.06
CA PHE A 478 28.51 4.09 -12.65
C PHE A 478 27.20 3.28 -12.54
N MET A 479 26.84 2.47 -13.56
CA MET A 479 25.65 1.62 -13.50
C MET A 479 25.71 0.62 -12.32
N ALA A 480 26.86 -0.02 -12.11
CA ALA A 480 27.04 -0.95 -10.99
C ALA A 480 26.92 -0.27 -9.61
N ASN A 481 27.40 0.98 -9.47
CA ASN A 481 27.25 1.76 -8.24
C ASN A 481 25.78 2.13 -7.99
N VAL A 482 25.05 2.58 -9.03
CA VAL A 482 23.62 2.93 -8.93
C VAL A 482 22.78 1.73 -8.49
N LEU A 483 22.99 0.55 -9.09
CA LEU A 483 22.30 -0.68 -8.70
C LEU A 483 22.59 -1.05 -7.24
N ASN A 484 23.86 -1.02 -6.81
CA ASN A 484 24.23 -1.30 -5.43
C ASN A 484 23.57 -0.33 -4.43
N VAL A 485 23.46 0.96 -4.77
CA VAL A 485 22.77 1.95 -3.94
C VAL A 485 21.28 1.63 -3.83
N ASN A 486 20.59 1.39 -4.96
CA ASN A 486 19.15 1.20 -4.96
C ASN A 486 18.71 -0.14 -4.34
N VAL A 487 19.48 -1.22 -4.51
CA VAL A 487 19.26 -2.52 -3.82
C VAL A 487 19.38 -2.37 -2.29
N GLN A 488 20.35 -1.57 -1.82
CA GLN A 488 20.48 -1.27 -0.39
C GLN A 488 19.36 -0.36 0.13
N LEU A 489 18.91 0.63 -0.66
CA LEU A 489 17.76 1.45 -0.31
C LEU A 489 16.48 0.62 -0.22
N ALA A 490 16.24 -0.31 -1.16
CA ALA A 490 15.06 -1.16 -1.15
C ALA A 490 15.00 -2.01 0.13
N LYS A 491 16.12 -2.67 0.48
CA LYS A 491 16.26 -3.38 1.75
C LYS A 491 16.12 -2.46 2.98
N GLY A 492 16.70 -1.26 2.94
CA GLY A 492 16.66 -0.32 4.05
C GLY A 492 15.24 0.20 4.32
N TYR A 493 14.49 0.52 3.27
CA TYR A 493 13.09 0.94 3.40
C TYR A 493 12.17 -0.21 3.83
N ASP A 494 12.44 -1.44 3.38
CA ASP A 494 11.75 -2.64 3.87
C ASP A 494 11.95 -2.83 5.40
N GLN A 495 13.17 -2.60 5.89
CA GLN A 495 13.47 -2.58 7.33
C GLN A 495 12.79 -1.41 8.07
N LEU A 496 12.71 -0.22 7.45
CA LEU A 496 12.03 0.93 8.04
C LEU A 496 10.51 0.71 8.15
N TYR A 497 9.90 0.02 7.18
CA TYR A 497 8.52 -0.46 7.25
C TYR A 497 8.31 -1.49 8.35
N PHE A 498 9.22 -2.46 8.46
CA PHE A 498 9.21 -3.47 9.54
C PHE A 498 9.19 -2.80 10.93
N GLU A 499 9.98 -1.74 11.14
CA GLU A 499 10.17 -1.13 12.47
C GLU A 499 9.13 -0.06 12.84
N GLY A 500 8.52 0.61 11.85
CA GLY A 500 7.59 1.72 12.09
C GLY A 500 6.28 1.66 11.30
N GLY A 501 5.98 0.52 10.68
CA GLY A 501 4.80 0.32 9.85
C GLY A 501 4.74 1.25 8.64
N ILE A 502 3.54 1.38 8.05
CA ILE A 502 3.33 2.26 6.90
C ILE A 502 3.65 3.73 7.22
N LEU A 503 3.44 4.15 8.48
CA LEU A 503 3.65 5.53 8.93
C LEU A 503 5.09 6.00 8.78
N ALA A 504 6.10 5.13 8.99
CA ALA A 504 7.50 5.46 8.77
C ALA A 504 7.84 5.71 7.30
N LEU A 505 6.99 5.24 6.38
CA LEU A 505 7.10 5.44 4.94
C LEU A 505 6.22 6.58 4.39
N LEU A 506 5.51 7.36 5.22
CA LEU A 506 4.60 8.42 4.72
C LEU A 506 5.19 9.83 4.84
N GLY A 507 4.92 10.65 3.82
CA GLY A 507 5.12 12.10 3.81
C GLY A 507 6.55 12.58 4.11
N ILE A 508 6.70 13.36 5.19
CA ILE A 508 7.97 13.90 5.68
C ILE A 508 8.54 12.93 6.73
N ASN A 509 9.61 12.20 6.43
CA ASN A 509 10.03 11.09 7.28
C ASN A 509 11.53 10.73 7.26
N LEU A 510 11.89 9.75 8.09
CA LEU A 510 13.24 9.18 8.21
C LEU A 510 13.76 8.65 6.88
N ASN A 511 15.06 8.82 6.62
CA ASN A 511 15.75 7.93 5.70
C ASN A 511 15.95 6.56 6.35
N PRO A 512 15.96 5.48 5.55
CA PRO A 512 16.37 4.19 6.05
C PRO A 512 17.87 4.18 6.40
N ALA A 513 18.26 3.27 7.29
CA ALA A 513 19.67 2.93 7.49
C ALA A 513 20.20 2.03 6.35
N THR A 514 21.36 2.41 5.80
CA THR A 514 22.10 1.65 4.77
C THR A 514 23.60 1.60 5.08
N ASP A 515 24.41 0.84 4.33
CA ASP A 515 25.85 0.77 4.61
C ASP A 515 26.57 2.11 4.29
N PHE A 516 26.05 2.90 3.33
CA PHE A 516 26.57 4.22 2.98
C PHE A 516 25.94 5.36 3.80
N ASN A 517 24.70 5.20 4.26
CA ASN A 517 24.01 6.15 5.13
C ASN A 517 23.42 5.45 6.37
N PRO A 518 24.26 5.11 7.38
CA PRO A 518 23.86 4.27 8.51
C PRO A 518 23.13 5.03 9.63
N VAL A 519 22.71 6.28 9.39
CA VAL A 519 22.05 7.13 10.40
C VAL A 519 20.71 7.62 9.86
N GLU A 520 19.64 7.07 10.42
CA GLU A 520 18.28 7.55 10.18
C GLU A 520 18.12 8.96 10.74
N THR A 521 17.62 9.88 9.91
CA THR A 521 17.49 11.29 10.29
C THR A 521 16.18 11.85 9.76
N LEU A 522 15.49 12.66 10.57
CA LEU A 522 14.29 13.38 10.15
C LEU A 522 14.62 14.70 9.45
N PRO A 523 13.78 15.13 8.48
CA PRO A 523 13.77 16.49 7.97
C PRO A 523 13.56 17.53 9.08
N THR A 524 14.20 18.69 8.94
CA THR A 524 14.10 19.82 9.85
C THR A 524 13.38 20.98 9.17
N LEU A 525 12.21 21.37 9.68
CA LEU A 525 11.34 22.37 9.05
C LEU A 525 11.28 23.67 9.87
N GLY A 526 11.58 24.79 9.22
CA GLY A 526 11.50 26.14 9.79
C GLY A 526 12.32 26.28 11.08
N SER A 527 11.69 26.81 12.13
CA SER A 527 12.25 26.85 13.49
C SER A 527 11.62 25.84 14.45
N SER A 528 10.83 24.91 13.94
CA SER A 528 10.02 23.94 14.72
C SER A 528 10.86 22.76 15.23
N GLY A 529 11.95 22.44 14.54
CA GLY A 529 12.74 21.23 14.77
C GLY A 529 12.46 20.17 13.71
N SER A 530 12.79 18.92 14.04
CA SER A 530 12.61 17.75 13.19
C SER A 530 11.48 16.89 13.75
N GLU A 531 10.45 16.63 12.96
CA GLU A 531 9.27 15.84 13.32
C GLU A 531 8.74 15.17 12.05
N ALA A 532 8.25 13.93 12.17
CA ALA A 532 7.63 13.24 11.05
C ALA A 532 6.26 13.86 10.74
N VAL A 533 5.90 13.95 9.46
CA VAL A 533 4.59 14.44 9.01
C VAL A 533 4.03 13.49 7.95
N THR A 534 3.37 12.43 8.41
CA THR A 534 2.73 11.38 7.61
C THR A 534 1.73 11.95 6.60
N SER A 535 0.82 12.80 7.08
CA SER A 535 -0.24 13.50 6.32
C SER A 535 0.24 14.48 5.23
N PHE A 536 1.55 14.58 4.97
CA PHE A 536 2.06 15.45 3.92
C PHE A 536 2.07 14.73 2.56
N ARG A 537 1.28 15.23 1.60
CA ARG A 537 1.06 14.66 0.25
C ARG A 537 2.30 14.39 -0.63
N ASN A 538 3.48 14.84 -0.21
CA ASN A 538 4.73 14.84 -0.98
C ASN A 538 5.83 14.16 -0.15
N ARG A 539 6.91 13.69 -0.79
CA ARG A 539 7.99 13.00 -0.08
C ARG A 539 9.12 13.94 0.26
N ILE A 540 9.46 14.01 1.54
CA ILE A 540 10.66 14.69 2.03
C ILE A 540 11.34 13.72 2.99
N ILE A 541 12.45 13.13 2.58
CA ILE A 541 13.02 11.97 3.25
C ILE A 541 14.45 12.24 3.71
N GLY A 542 14.75 11.84 4.94
CA GLY A 542 16.09 11.87 5.49
C GLY A 542 16.48 13.21 6.09
N ASN A 543 17.77 13.36 6.34
CA ASN A 543 18.34 14.59 6.84
C ASN A 543 18.07 15.71 5.83
N VAL A 544 17.07 16.58 6.05
CA VAL A 544 16.64 17.60 5.07
C VAL A 544 16.30 18.90 5.79
N THR A 545 17.17 19.91 5.71
CA THR A 545 16.97 21.21 6.39
C THR A 545 16.33 22.25 5.49
N LEU A 546 15.18 22.74 5.92
CA LEU A 546 14.22 23.44 5.07
C LEU A 546 13.72 24.71 5.78
N ALA A 547 13.97 25.89 5.20
CA ALA A 547 13.64 27.17 5.86
C ALA A 547 12.13 27.45 5.98
N ASN A 548 11.31 26.70 5.23
CA ASN A 548 9.86 26.80 5.20
C ASN A 548 9.20 26.00 6.35
N SER A 549 8.11 26.51 6.92
CA SER A 549 7.23 25.72 7.78
C SER A 549 6.32 24.79 6.95
N LEU A 550 5.77 23.74 7.56
CA LEU A 550 4.81 22.82 6.93
C LEU A 550 3.65 23.57 6.24
N ALA A 551 3.08 24.58 6.90
CA ALA A 551 2.00 25.40 6.34
C ALA A 551 2.43 26.21 5.10
N GLN A 552 3.71 26.56 4.98
CA GLN A 552 4.25 27.19 3.78
C GLN A 552 4.52 26.17 2.68
N LEU A 553 5.05 24.98 3.01
CA LEU A 553 5.26 23.89 2.05
C LEU A 553 3.93 23.44 1.40
N ASN A 554 2.86 23.38 2.19
CA ASN A 554 1.52 23.11 1.71
C ASN A 554 1.01 24.12 0.66
N LEU A 555 1.55 25.34 0.62
CA LEU A 555 1.16 26.37 -0.34
C LEU A 555 2.08 26.45 -1.59
N VAL A 556 3.27 25.86 -1.57
CA VAL A 556 4.31 26.10 -2.61
C VAL A 556 4.84 24.87 -3.34
N MET A 557 4.67 23.66 -2.77
CA MET A 557 4.97 22.40 -3.46
C MET A 557 3.75 21.95 -4.27
N GLY A 558 3.98 21.26 -5.38
CA GLY A 558 2.94 20.67 -6.21
C GLY A 558 2.33 19.42 -5.57
N ASN A 559 1.87 18.51 -6.43
CA ASN A 559 1.66 17.10 -6.09
C ASN A 559 2.79 16.31 -6.76
N ARG A 560 3.24 15.21 -6.16
CA ARG A 560 4.32 14.34 -6.68
C ARG A 560 5.72 14.96 -6.65
N ASP A 561 5.94 15.89 -5.74
CA ASP A 561 7.29 16.43 -5.46
C ASP A 561 8.01 15.50 -4.47
N SER A 562 9.28 15.20 -4.76
CA SER A 562 10.14 14.33 -3.93
C SER A 562 11.49 14.98 -3.64
N ILE A 563 11.92 14.94 -2.38
CA ILE A 563 13.24 15.43 -1.96
C ILE A 563 13.85 14.41 -1.01
N ARG A 564 15.00 13.84 -1.39
CA ARG A 564 15.56 12.67 -0.72
C ARG A 564 17.03 12.91 -0.33
N ALA A 565 17.34 12.70 0.94
CA ALA A 565 18.69 12.71 1.51
C ALA A 565 18.99 11.37 2.22
N ASP A 566 18.40 10.30 1.69
CA ASP A 566 18.59 8.90 2.06
C ASP A 566 19.92 8.32 1.55
N GLU A 567 20.50 8.90 0.51
CA GLU A 567 21.85 8.54 0.05
C GLU A 567 22.98 9.11 0.93
N GLY A 568 22.80 10.24 1.62
CA GLY A 568 23.79 10.81 2.55
C GLY A 568 23.78 12.35 2.65
N SER A 569 24.83 12.95 3.23
CA SER A 569 24.82 14.37 3.66
C SER A 569 25.98 15.22 3.09
N PRO A 570 25.78 16.51 2.69
CA PRO A 570 24.70 17.40 3.14
C PRO A 570 23.80 18.02 2.06
N PHE A 571 22.78 18.72 2.55
CA PHE A 571 21.62 19.32 1.89
C PHE A 571 21.25 20.61 2.70
N VAL A 572 20.54 21.60 2.12
CA VAL A 572 19.76 22.70 2.72
C VAL A 572 18.89 23.30 1.60
N PHE A 573 17.70 23.87 1.85
CA PHE A 573 17.06 24.75 0.84
C PHE A 573 16.04 25.78 1.35
N GLY A 574 15.92 26.86 0.57
CA GLY A 574 14.91 27.92 0.55
C GLY A 574 15.03 28.70 -0.79
N THR A 575 14.42 29.86 -1.05
CA THR A 575 13.03 30.20 -0.76
C THR A 575 12.26 30.13 -2.09
N PHE A 576 11.30 29.23 -2.22
CA PHE A 576 10.56 29.02 -3.47
C PHE A 576 9.42 30.04 -3.63
N ARG A 577 9.29 30.63 -4.82
CA ARG A 577 8.18 31.52 -5.19
C ARG A 577 7.16 30.92 -6.19
N GLN A 578 7.30 29.66 -6.67
CA GLN A 578 6.22 28.72 -7.10
C GLN A 578 6.72 27.41 -7.80
N ILE A 579 6.46 26.21 -7.27
CA ILE A 579 6.78 24.92 -7.93
C ILE A 579 5.52 24.20 -8.46
N ALA A 580 5.61 23.65 -9.68
CA ALA A 580 4.95 22.45 -10.24
C ALA A 580 5.39 22.36 -11.72
N ASP A 581 5.98 21.29 -12.28
CA ASP A 581 5.64 19.86 -12.11
C ASP A 581 6.83 18.88 -11.93
N SER A 582 6.54 17.74 -11.28
CA SER A 582 7.38 16.53 -11.05
C SER A 582 8.78 16.79 -10.45
N PHE A 583 8.91 17.73 -9.51
CA PHE A 583 10.22 18.17 -9.03
C PHE A 583 10.90 17.15 -8.08
N THR A 584 12.13 16.76 -8.42
CA THR A 584 13.02 15.82 -7.70
C THR A 584 14.29 16.52 -7.18
N ALA A 585 14.86 16.10 -6.04
CA ALA A 585 16.29 16.30 -5.75
C ALA A 585 16.96 15.23 -4.83
N HIS A 586 18.21 14.81 -5.12
CA HIS A 586 19.01 13.75 -4.43
C HIS A 586 20.52 14.09 -4.33
N ALA A 587 21.33 13.40 -3.48
CA ALA A 587 22.82 13.52 -3.56
C ALA A 587 23.74 12.47 -2.85
N LEU A 588 24.49 11.66 -3.63
CA LEU A 588 25.94 11.29 -3.45
C LEU A 588 26.56 11.08 -4.88
N GLU A 589 27.85 10.87 -5.13
CA GLU A 589 28.92 10.29 -4.31
C GLU A 589 30.05 11.30 -3.98
N GLY A 590 29.89 12.05 -2.87
CA GLY A 590 30.82 13.09 -2.42
C GLY A 590 30.14 14.30 -1.75
N THR A 591 28.86 14.48 -2.09
CA THR A 591 27.79 15.30 -1.46
C THR A 591 27.74 16.84 -1.59
N GLY A 592 26.50 17.34 -1.49
CA GLY A 592 26.13 18.75 -1.30
C GLY A 592 24.91 19.18 -2.15
N ILE A 593 23.86 19.76 -1.54
CA ILE A 593 22.84 20.66 -2.17
C ILE A 593 22.46 21.80 -1.21
N VAL A 594 22.41 23.09 -1.60
CA VAL A 594 22.06 24.25 -0.73
C VAL A 594 21.29 25.33 -1.49
N ALA A 595 19.96 25.30 -1.60
CA ALA A 595 19.21 26.29 -2.41
C ALA A 595 18.77 27.56 -1.64
N GLY A 596 18.64 28.68 -2.37
CA GLY A 596 18.20 30.00 -1.92
C GLY A 596 17.43 30.72 -3.03
N ASN A 597 16.50 31.63 -2.65
CA ASN A 597 15.54 32.47 -3.41
C ASN A 597 15.64 32.53 -4.95
N ASN A 598 14.61 32.77 -5.77
CA ASN A 598 13.22 33.17 -5.57
C ASN A 598 12.35 32.20 -6.39
N ASN A 599 12.45 30.90 -6.09
CA ASN A 599 12.51 29.86 -7.13
C ASN A 599 11.17 29.47 -7.77
N GLN A 600 11.14 29.11 -9.06
CA GLN A 600 9.93 28.65 -9.76
C GLN A 600 10.12 27.41 -10.65
N PHE A 601 9.88 26.19 -10.18
CA PHE A 601 10.14 24.96 -10.97
C PHE A 601 8.88 24.43 -11.67
N GLY A 602 9.08 23.63 -12.73
CA GLY A 602 8.16 23.41 -13.86
C GLY A 602 8.52 22.13 -14.63
N PHE A 603 7.60 21.61 -15.43
CA PHE A 603 7.69 20.37 -16.25
C PHE A 603 8.93 19.47 -16.04
N HIS A 604 8.69 18.29 -15.45
CA HIS A 604 9.62 17.16 -15.27
C HIS A 604 10.98 17.47 -14.59
N SER A 605 11.03 18.34 -13.58
CA SER A 605 12.30 18.82 -13.02
C SER A 605 13.06 17.87 -12.08
N ILE A 606 14.41 17.81 -12.16
CA ILE A 606 15.28 16.98 -11.29
C ILE A 606 16.58 17.74 -10.92
N ILE A 607 17.07 17.66 -9.68
CA ILE A 607 18.39 18.21 -9.27
C ILE A 607 19.22 17.26 -8.40
N HIS A 608 20.39 16.85 -8.90
CA HIS A 608 21.34 15.91 -8.29
C HIS A 608 22.66 16.57 -7.81
N GLY A 609 23.57 15.84 -7.13
CA GLY A 609 24.97 16.24 -6.82
C GLY A 609 25.78 15.17 -6.06
N GLY A 610 27.12 15.09 -6.03
CA GLY A 610 28.21 15.95 -6.53
C GLY A 610 29.53 15.16 -6.79
N GLU A 611 30.66 15.85 -7.08
CA GLU A 611 31.84 15.33 -7.83
C GLU A 611 32.65 14.11 -7.31
N ASP A 612 33.14 13.30 -8.26
CA ASP A 612 34.14 12.22 -8.09
C ASP A 612 35.51 12.76 -7.61
N THR A 613 36.01 12.19 -6.51
CA THR A 613 37.09 12.72 -5.66
C THR A 613 38.52 12.68 -6.22
N SER A 614 38.70 12.44 -7.52
CA SER A 614 40.02 12.37 -8.17
C SER A 614 40.87 13.67 -8.13
N THR A 615 40.30 14.81 -7.68
CA THR A 615 40.93 16.15 -7.71
C THR A 615 41.10 16.85 -6.35
N GLY A 616 40.51 16.35 -5.26
CA GLY A 616 40.90 16.71 -3.87
C GLY A 616 40.33 18.00 -3.25
N SER A 617 39.15 18.47 -3.63
CA SER A 617 38.39 19.53 -2.91
C SER A 617 37.07 18.99 -2.33
N ARG A 618 36.51 19.64 -1.29
CA ARG A 618 35.27 19.21 -0.61
C ARG A 618 34.07 20.13 -0.91
N LEU A 619 32.88 19.51 -1.02
CA LEU A 619 31.51 20.05 -1.10
C LEU A 619 31.08 20.75 -2.39
N GLY A 620 29.87 20.40 -2.88
CA GLY A 620 28.97 21.43 -3.42
C GLY A 620 27.87 21.01 -4.41
N THR A 621 26.63 21.41 -4.08
CA THR A 621 25.68 22.09 -4.98
C THR A 621 25.03 23.19 -4.14
N THR A 622 24.77 24.38 -4.71
CA THR A 622 24.20 25.55 -4.01
C THR A 622 23.48 26.46 -5.02
N LEU A 623 22.27 26.97 -4.75
CA LEU A 623 21.50 27.87 -5.65
C LEU A 623 21.03 29.15 -4.96
N GLY A 624 20.66 30.20 -5.71
CA GLY A 624 20.44 31.56 -5.18
C GLY A 624 19.70 32.55 -6.11
N SER A 625 19.29 33.68 -5.52
CA SER A 625 18.41 34.77 -6.02
C SER A 625 17.97 34.79 -7.51
N ASN A 626 16.66 34.59 -7.75
CA ASN A 626 15.93 34.49 -9.05
C ASN A 626 16.15 33.16 -9.78
N ILE A 627 15.28 32.18 -9.55
CA ILE A 627 15.36 30.84 -10.15
C ILE A 627 14.02 30.51 -10.83
N THR A 628 14.06 29.84 -11.99
CA THR A 628 12.91 29.26 -12.69
C THR A 628 13.38 28.01 -13.46
N VAL A 629 12.58 26.95 -13.57
CA VAL A 629 12.85 25.74 -14.38
C VAL A 629 11.57 25.23 -15.02
N GLY A 630 11.67 24.62 -16.19
CA GLY A 630 10.61 23.84 -16.86
C GLY A 630 10.90 23.65 -18.35
N ASP A 631 10.79 22.40 -18.81
CA ASP A 631 10.76 21.92 -20.20
C ASP A 631 9.92 20.62 -20.26
#